data_AF-A0A1G3Q4F7-F1
#
_entry.id   AF-A0A1G3Q4F7-F1
#
_cell.length_a   1.000
_cell.length_b   1.000
_cell.length_c   1.000
_cell.angle_alpha   90.00
_cell.angle_beta   90.00
_cell.angle_gamma   90.00
#
_symmetry.space_group_name_H-M   'P 1'
#
loop_
_entity.id
_entity.type
_entity.pdbx_description
1 polymer ?
#
loop_
_entity_poly.entity_id
_entity_poly.type
_entity_poly.pdbx_seq_one_letter_code
_entity_poly.pdbx_strand_id
1 'polypeptide(L)'
;MKPGTMGYWIFTGLLAVLVGFVGFGIGGYNCPINRMLRKAQELAAKPDVESKKNSIEALNEAREFIDLAMENLKIEESRQMFALALGEMLMKSDMWLEAIKYLDIAYSILPGDYSINYDIAFCYMRMYQFAADTQKKEEYYQKTLHHGTVAFGLLPDNPNINYLMGILKFDKGDLKGAMKNFSVILAKYPDDVDTLLAAARIYFETGDYTKAQKIYIKLESILPEGHPKLKLVEQNMQNLSGSMANE
;
A
#
# COMPACT_ATOMS: atom_id res chain seq x y z
N MET A 1 -40.17 7.48 -4.51
CA MET A 1 -39.43 6.84 -5.62
C MET A 1 -40.01 5.46 -5.86
N LYS A 2 -40.17 4.99 -7.11
CA LYS A 2 -40.78 3.68 -7.41
C LYS A 2 -39.78 2.55 -7.05
N PRO A 3 -40.23 1.42 -6.46
CA PRO A 3 -39.34 0.34 -6.00
C PRO A 3 -38.44 -0.26 -7.08
N GLY A 4 -38.82 -0.19 -8.36
CA GLY A 4 -38.00 -0.66 -9.49
C GLY A 4 -36.83 0.25 -9.90
N THR A 5 -36.88 1.55 -9.59
CA THR A 5 -35.79 2.47 -9.99
C THR A 5 -34.57 2.33 -9.10
N MET A 6 -34.75 1.96 -7.83
CA MET A 6 -33.64 1.81 -6.88
C MET A 6 -32.76 0.60 -7.23
N GLY A 7 -33.38 -0.54 -7.59
CA GLY A 7 -32.65 -1.73 -8.04
C GLY A 7 -31.88 -1.51 -9.35
N TYR A 8 -32.42 -0.70 -10.27
CA TYR A 8 -31.72 -0.33 -11.50
C TYR A 8 -30.48 0.53 -11.24
N TRP A 9 -30.58 1.56 -10.38
CA TRP A 9 -29.42 2.40 -10.02
C TRP A 9 -28.35 1.63 -9.24
N ILE A 10 -28.75 0.70 -8.37
CA ILE A 10 -27.84 -0.20 -7.66
C ILE A 10 -27.14 -1.13 -8.65
N PHE A 11 -27.89 -1.74 -9.59
CA PHE A 11 -27.32 -2.63 -10.61
C PHE A 11 -26.40 -1.87 -11.58
N THR A 12 -26.77 -0.68 -12.06
CA THR A 12 -25.90 0.15 -12.90
C THR A 12 -24.71 0.73 -12.14
N GLY A 13 -24.87 1.02 -10.84
CA GLY A 13 -23.79 1.45 -9.96
C GLY A 13 -22.79 0.33 -9.69
N LEU A 14 -23.28 -0.87 -9.41
CA LEU A 14 -22.48 -2.10 -9.27
C LEU A 14 -21.78 -2.48 -10.58
N LEU A 15 -22.47 -2.38 -11.72
CA LEU A 15 -21.89 -2.63 -13.04
C LEU A 15 -20.89 -1.53 -13.42
N ALA A 16 -21.12 -0.26 -13.08
CA ALA A 16 -20.15 0.83 -13.32
C ALA A 16 -18.94 0.76 -12.39
N VAL A 17 -19.11 0.25 -11.18
CA VAL A 17 -18.01 -0.14 -10.29
C VAL A 17 -17.23 -1.27 -10.96
N LEU A 18 -17.87 -2.40 -11.27
CA LEU A 18 -17.20 -3.56 -11.88
C LEU A 18 -16.55 -3.26 -13.24
N VAL A 19 -17.21 -2.53 -14.14
CA VAL A 19 -16.70 -2.17 -15.47
C VAL A 19 -15.70 -1.00 -15.41
N GLY A 20 -15.82 -0.12 -14.41
CA GLY A 20 -14.86 0.95 -14.15
C GLY A 20 -13.53 0.47 -13.56
N PHE A 21 -13.48 -0.75 -13.02
CA PHE A 21 -12.28 -1.38 -12.45
C PHE A 21 -11.48 -2.23 -13.45
N VAL A 22 -12.09 -2.72 -14.54
CA VAL A 22 -11.37 -3.48 -15.60
C VAL A 22 -10.65 -2.55 -16.61
N GLY A 23 -10.96 -1.25 -16.61
CA GLY A 23 -10.40 -0.28 -17.55
C GLY A 23 -9.53 0.79 -16.88
N PHE A 24 -8.22 0.70 -17.10
CA PHE A 24 -7.26 1.78 -16.88
C PHE A 24 -7.85 3.18 -17.22
N GLY A 25 -7.85 4.09 -16.26
CA GLY A 25 -7.84 5.54 -16.47
C GLY A 25 -9.17 6.30 -16.49
N ILE A 26 -10.28 5.74 -16.97
CA ILE A 26 -11.50 6.55 -17.23
C ILE A 26 -12.68 6.20 -16.31
N GLY A 27 -12.77 4.95 -15.82
CA GLY A 27 -13.87 4.48 -14.98
C GLY A 27 -13.85 4.96 -13.52
N GLY A 28 -12.65 5.20 -12.97
CA GLY A 28 -12.48 5.64 -11.59
C GLY A 28 -13.04 7.04 -11.29
N TYR A 29 -13.09 7.93 -12.29
CA TYR A 29 -13.55 9.32 -12.12
C TYR A 29 -15.06 9.45 -11.89
N ASN A 30 -15.86 8.47 -12.35
CA ASN A 30 -17.33 8.51 -12.32
C ASN A 30 -17.96 7.46 -11.39
N CYS A 31 -17.17 6.72 -10.61
CA CYS A 31 -17.70 5.82 -9.58
C CYS A 31 -18.49 6.62 -8.52
N PRO A 32 -19.72 6.21 -8.15
CA PRO A 32 -20.53 6.89 -7.13
C PRO A 32 -19.77 7.12 -5.81
N ILE A 33 -19.01 6.12 -5.35
CA ILE A 33 -18.23 6.19 -4.10
C ILE A 33 -17.15 7.27 -4.21
N ASN A 34 -16.36 7.28 -5.29
CA ASN A 34 -15.31 8.29 -5.49
C ASN A 34 -15.87 9.71 -5.54
N ARG A 35 -17.07 9.88 -6.12
CA ARG A 35 -17.75 11.19 -6.14
C ARG A 35 -18.19 11.61 -4.73
N MET A 36 -18.72 10.70 -3.94
CA MET A 36 -19.12 10.97 -2.55
C MET A 36 -17.90 11.29 -1.68
N LEU A 37 -16.82 10.51 -1.80
CA LEU A 37 -15.57 10.74 -1.07
C LEU A 37 -14.91 12.07 -1.45
N ARG A 38 -14.87 12.42 -2.74
CA ARG A 38 -14.34 13.72 -3.19
C ARG A 38 -15.17 14.88 -2.65
N LYS A 39 -16.50 14.78 -2.72
CA LYS A 39 -17.41 15.79 -2.14
C LYS A 39 -17.13 15.95 -0.64
N ALA A 40 -16.96 14.84 0.09
CA ALA A 40 -16.60 14.88 1.50
C ALA A 40 -15.25 15.60 1.71
N GLN A 41 -14.21 15.25 0.97
CA GLN A 41 -12.89 15.90 1.06
C GLN A 41 -12.96 17.41 0.78
N GLU A 42 -13.66 17.83 -0.29
CA GLU A 42 -13.87 19.24 -0.63
C GLU A 42 -14.59 20.00 0.49
N LEU A 43 -15.56 19.36 1.15
CA LEU A 43 -16.30 19.94 2.27
C LEU A 43 -15.44 19.99 3.54
N ALA A 44 -14.63 18.96 3.82
CA ALA A 44 -13.74 18.90 4.98
C ALA A 44 -12.61 19.94 4.93
N ALA A 45 -12.14 20.29 3.72
CA ALA A 45 -11.11 21.30 3.52
C ALA A 45 -11.58 22.73 3.85
N LYS A 46 -12.90 22.96 3.91
CA LYS A 46 -13.45 24.27 4.26
C LYS A 46 -13.32 24.52 5.77
N PRO A 47 -13.03 25.77 6.19
CA PRO A 47 -12.76 26.06 7.59
C PRO A 47 -14.01 26.03 8.47
N ASP A 48 -15.22 26.18 7.88
CA ASP A 48 -16.46 26.32 8.62
C ASP A 48 -17.04 24.98 9.13
N VAL A 49 -17.74 25.07 10.27
CA VAL A 49 -18.29 23.90 10.97
C VAL A 49 -19.38 23.20 10.16
N GLU A 50 -20.20 23.97 9.42
CA GLU A 50 -21.31 23.42 8.65
C GLU A 50 -20.81 22.56 7.48
N SER A 51 -19.79 23.02 6.76
CA SER A 51 -19.14 22.24 5.70
C SER A 51 -18.51 20.96 6.27
N LYS A 52 -17.89 21.00 7.45
CA LYS A 52 -17.37 19.80 8.11
C LYS A 52 -18.47 18.81 8.48
N LYS A 53 -19.62 19.29 8.97
CA LYS A 53 -20.79 18.45 9.23
C LYS A 53 -21.31 17.80 7.94
N ASN A 54 -21.45 18.58 6.87
CA ASN A 54 -21.86 18.08 5.56
C ASN A 54 -20.86 17.08 4.97
N SER A 55 -19.56 17.22 5.28
CA SER A 55 -18.55 16.21 4.93
C SER A 55 -18.82 14.89 5.63
N ILE A 56 -19.17 14.91 6.93
CA ILE A 56 -19.46 13.69 7.69
C ILE A 56 -20.72 13.02 7.12
N GLU A 57 -21.75 13.79 6.79
CA GLU A 57 -22.96 13.27 6.13
C GLU A 57 -22.63 12.60 4.79
N ALA A 58 -21.81 13.22 3.94
CA ALA A 58 -21.37 12.62 2.69
C ALA A 58 -20.57 11.32 2.88
N LEU A 59 -19.77 11.22 3.95
CA LEU A 59 -19.07 9.97 4.31
C LEU A 59 -20.03 8.88 4.78
N ASN A 60 -21.07 9.25 5.54
CA ASN A 60 -22.11 8.30 5.96
C ASN A 60 -22.91 7.78 4.75
N GLU A 61 -23.27 8.65 3.81
CA GLU A 61 -23.92 8.24 2.55
C GLU A 61 -23.04 7.26 1.76
N ALA A 62 -21.74 7.53 1.67
CA ALA A 62 -20.80 6.64 1.00
C ALA A 62 -20.73 5.27 1.69
N ARG A 63 -20.72 5.26 3.01
CA ARG A 63 -20.71 4.03 3.81
C ARG A 63 -21.99 3.22 3.61
N GLU A 64 -23.17 3.84 3.71
CA GLU A 64 -24.44 3.16 3.47
C GLU A 64 -24.53 2.57 2.07
N PHE A 65 -24.01 3.28 1.06
CA PHE A 65 -23.93 2.75 -0.30
C PHE A 65 -23.03 1.51 -0.38
N ILE A 66 -21.87 1.53 0.28
CA ILE A 66 -20.95 0.39 0.33
C ILE A 66 -21.62 -0.81 1.01
N ASP A 67 -22.24 -0.60 2.18
CA ASP A 67 -22.91 -1.65 2.94
C ASP A 67 -24.03 -2.29 2.09
N LEU A 68 -24.87 -1.47 1.46
CA LEU A 68 -25.94 -1.94 0.58
C LEU A 68 -25.40 -2.69 -0.65
N ALA A 69 -24.29 -2.23 -1.24
CA ALA A 69 -23.65 -2.92 -2.36
C ALA A 69 -23.13 -4.29 -1.94
N MET A 70 -22.46 -4.39 -0.79
CA MET A 70 -21.95 -5.65 -0.24
C MET A 70 -23.06 -6.66 0.03
N GLU A 71 -24.19 -6.21 0.60
CA GLU A 71 -25.36 -7.06 0.86
C GLU A 71 -26.03 -7.58 -0.42
N ASN A 72 -26.10 -6.75 -1.47
CA ASN A 72 -26.79 -7.09 -2.72
C ASN A 72 -25.92 -7.91 -3.69
N LEU A 73 -24.60 -7.92 -3.53
CA LEU A 73 -23.70 -8.76 -4.29
C LEU A 73 -23.84 -10.22 -3.86
N LYS A 74 -24.70 -10.98 -4.56
CA LYS A 74 -24.97 -12.41 -4.28
C LYS A 74 -23.91 -13.36 -4.82
N ILE A 75 -23.13 -12.93 -5.80
CA ILE A 75 -22.04 -13.71 -6.39
C ILE A 75 -20.80 -13.43 -5.56
N GLU A 76 -20.27 -14.46 -4.89
CA GLU A 76 -19.10 -14.33 -4.02
C GLU A 76 -17.89 -13.76 -4.75
N GLU A 77 -17.65 -14.15 -6.00
CA GLU A 77 -16.58 -13.59 -6.83
C GLU A 77 -16.75 -12.07 -7.04
N SER A 78 -17.97 -11.60 -7.33
CA SER A 78 -18.25 -10.17 -7.47
C SER A 78 -18.10 -9.41 -6.15
N ARG A 79 -18.49 -10.03 -5.04
CA ARG A 79 -18.29 -9.47 -3.70
C ARG A 79 -16.81 -9.37 -3.34
N GLN A 80 -16.03 -10.40 -3.67
CA GLN A 80 -14.59 -10.45 -3.44
C GLN A 80 -13.86 -9.37 -4.26
N MET A 81 -14.15 -9.24 -5.56
CA MET A 81 -13.59 -8.18 -6.39
C MET A 81 -13.93 -6.78 -5.86
N PHE A 82 -15.17 -6.56 -5.43
CA PHE A 82 -15.57 -5.27 -4.87
C PHE A 82 -14.87 -4.96 -3.54
N ALA A 83 -14.73 -5.95 -2.66
CA ALA A 83 -14.02 -5.80 -1.40
C ALA A 83 -12.51 -5.53 -1.61
N LEU A 84 -11.87 -6.23 -2.57
CA LEU A 84 -10.48 -5.99 -2.94
C LEU A 84 -10.28 -4.56 -3.45
N ALA A 85 -11.15 -4.10 -4.36
CA ALA A 85 -11.11 -2.74 -4.89
C ALA A 85 -11.25 -1.65 -3.80
N LEU A 86 -12.11 -1.88 -2.80
CA LEU A 86 -12.23 -0.99 -1.64
C LEU A 86 -10.95 -1.00 -0.79
N GLY A 87 -10.39 -2.18 -0.54
CA GLY A 87 -9.11 -2.35 0.17
C GLY A 87 -7.98 -1.55 -0.48
N GLU A 88 -7.76 -1.74 -1.79
CA GLU A 88 -6.74 -1.02 -2.56
C GLU A 88 -6.95 0.50 -2.57
N MET A 89 -8.20 0.96 -2.67
CA MET A 89 -8.53 2.38 -2.61
C MET A 89 -8.16 3.00 -1.26
N LEU A 90 -8.46 2.29 -0.17
CA LEU A 90 -8.14 2.71 1.19
C LEU A 90 -6.64 2.67 1.45
N MET A 91 -5.91 1.69 0.90
CA MET A 91 -4.44 1.65 0.93
C MET A 91 -3.81 2.88 0.27
N LYS A 92 -4.34 3.31 -0.89
CA LYS A 92 -3.87 4.55 -1.56
C LYS A 92 -4.12 5.81 -0.74
N SER A 93 -5.04 5.74 0.22
CA SER A 93 -5.38 6.82 1.14
C SER A 93 -4.67 6.67 2.50
N ASP A 94 -3.71 5.75 2.62
CA ASP A 94 -3.01 5.36 3.84
C ASP A 94 -3.93 4.92 5.00
N MET A 95 -5.17 4.49 4.69
CA MET A 95 -6.16 4.00 5.66
C MET A 95 -6.01 2.49 5.90
N TRP A 96 -4.90 2.07 6.50
CA TRP A 96 -4.51 0.65 6.61
C TRP A 96 -5.52 -0.21 7.36
N LEU A 97 -6.04 0.28 8.48
CA LEU A 97 -6.99 -0.46 9.32
C LEU A 97 -8.31 -0.69 8.59
N GLU A 98 -8.81 0.34 7.90
CA GLU A 98 -10.02 0.25 7.10
C GLU A 98 -9.81 -0.64 5.88
N ALA A 99 -8.66 -0.54 5.21
CA ALA A 99 -8.32 -1.41 4.09
C ALA A 99 -8.36 -2.89 4.50
N ILE A 100 -7.74 -3.25 5.63
CA ILE A 100 -7.74 -4.62 6.16
C ILE A 100 -9.16 -5.16 6.34
N LYS A 101 -10.13 -4.36 6.79
CA LYS A 101 -11.53 -4.83 6.96
C LYS A 101 -12.12 -5.38 5.67
N TYR A 102 -11.87 -4.72 4.53
CA TYR A 102 -12.38 -5.17 3.23
C TYR A 102 -11.49 -6.26 2.63
N LEU A 103 -10.17 -6.19 2.83
CA LEU A 103 -9.26 -7.25 2.41
C LEU A 103 -9.53 -8.57 3.14
N ASP A 104 -9.94 -8.54 4.41
CA ASP A 104 -10.35 -9.73 5.16
C ASP A 104 -11.61 -10.38 4.55
N ILE A 105 -12.54 -9.59 4.02
CA ILE A 105 -13.70 -10.11 3.28
C ILE A 105 -13.22 -10.79 2.00
N ALA A 106 -12.36 -10.13 1.22
CA ALA A 106 -11.79 -10.71 0.00
C ALA A 106 -11.01 -12.01 0.29
N TYR A 107 -10.23 -12.01 1.37
CA TYR A 107 -9.46 -13.16 1.85
C TYR A 107 -10.36 -14.31 2.30
N SER A 108 -11.48 -14.03 2.98
CA SER A 108 -12.43 -15.08 3.39
C SER A 108 -13.03 -15.85 2.21
N ILE A 109 -13.08 -15.23 1.03
CA ILE A 109 -13.62 -15.82 -0.20
C ILE A 109 -12.51 -16.51 -1.00
N LEU A 110 -11.33 -15.88 -1.11
CA LEU A 110 -10.19 -16.39 -1.87
C LEU A 110 -8.87 -16.29 -1.08
N PRO A 111 -8.64 -17.14 -0.06
CA PRO A 111 -7.48 -17.02 0.83
C PRO A 111 -6.14 -17.38 0.18
N GLY A 112 -6.18 -18.08 -0.96
CA GLY A 112 -5.01 -18.51 -1.72
C GLY A 112 -4.55 -17.51 -2.79
N ASP A 113 -5.17 -16.34 -2.90
CA ASP A 113 -4.76 -15.32 -3.86
C ASP A 113 -3.51 -14.58 -3.37
N TYR A 114 -2.51 -14.43 -4.25
CA TYR A 114 -1.25 -13.80 -3.87
C TYR A 114 -1.40 -12.29 -3.64
N SER A 115 -2.27 -11.60 -4.40
CA SER A 115 -2.46 -10.15 -4.32
C SER A 115 -3.12 -9.80 -3.01
N ILE A 116 -4.20 -10.51 -2.64
CA ILE A 116 -4.87 -10.30 -1.35
C ILE A 116 -3.90 -10.50 -0.19
N ASN A 117 -3.12 -11.59 -0.20
CA ASN A 117 -2.13 -11.83 0.84
C ASN A 117 -1.03 -10.75 0.86
N TYR A 118 -0.55 -10.32 -0.30
CA TYR A 118 0.42 -9.24 -0.39
C TYR A 118 -0.15 -7.93 0.18
N ASP A 119 -1.38 -7.56 -0.17
CA ASP A 119 -2.01 -6.31 0.26
C ASP A 119 -2.28 -6.29 1.77
N ILE A 120 -2.74 -7.41 2.34
CA ILE A 120 -2.89 -7.58 3.79
C ILE A 120 -1.52 -7.48 4.47
N ALA A 121 -0.51 -8.17 3.95
CA ALA A 121 0.84 -8.12 4.50
C ALA A 121 1.43 -6.71 4.45
N PHE A 122 1.21 -5.98 3.34
CA PHE A 122 1.62 -4.59 3.20
C PHE A 122 0.93 -3.69 4.22
N CYS A 123 -0.39 -3.83 4.40
CA CYS A 123 -1.12 -3.06 5.42
C CYS A 123 -0.57 -3.31 6.83
N TYR A 124 -0.38 -4.58 7.21
CA TYR A 124 0.21 -4.91 8.51
C TYR A 124 1.66 -4.44 8.63
N MET A 125 2.44 -4.43 7.55
CA MET A 125 3.80 -3.89 7.57
C MET A 125 3.80 -2.40 7.88
N ARG A 126 2.90 -1.63 7.26
CA ARG A 126 2.74 -0.20 7.57
C ARG A 126 2.35 0.00 9.03
N MET A 127 1.41 -0.80 9.53
CA MET A 127 1.03 -0.76 10.95
C MET A 127 2.18 -1.12 11.89
N TYR A 128 2.98 -2.14 11.55
CA TYR A 128 4.17 -2.54 12.28
C TYR A 128 5.19 -1.41 12.38
N GLN A 129 5.42 -0.67 11.30
CA GLN A 129 6.36 0.45 11.26
C GLN A 129 5.94 1.63 12.16
N PHE A 130 4.64 1.89 12.28
CA PHE A 130 4.10 3.00 13.08
C PHE A 130 3.65 2.61 14.49
N ALA A 131 3.61 1.32 14.83
CA ALA A 131 3.17 0.86 16.14
C ALA A 131 4.15 1.26 17.25
N ALA A 132 3.67 2.06 18.21
CA ALA A 132 4.40 2.39 19.42
C ALA A 132 4.28 1.30 20.50
N ASP A 133 3.14 0.60 20.53
CA ASP A 133 2.89 -0.49 21.48
C ASP A 133 3.62 -1.77 21.04
N THR A 134 4.49 -2.29 21.90
CA THR A 134 5.33 -3.46 21.61
C THR A 134 4.51 -4.71 21.31
N GLN A 135 3.40 -4.93 22.01
CA GLN A 135 2.56 -6.11 21.81
C GLN A 135 1.90 -6.07 20.43
N LYS A 136 1.27 -4.95 20.08
CA LYS A 136 0.70 -4.74 18.74
C LYS A 136 1.76 -4.79 17.66
N LYS A 137 2.94 -4.24 17.91
CA LYS A 137 4.06 -4.30 16.97
C LYS A 137 4.43 -5.75 16.66
N GLU A 138 4.56 -6.60 17.68
CA GLU A 138 4.84 -8.01 17.45
C GLU A 138 3.66 -8.73 16.74
N GLU A 139 2.41 -8.43 17.10
CA GLU A 139 1.24 -8.95 16.39
C GLU A 139 1.26 -8.61 14.90
N TYR A 140 1.50 -7.34 14.54
CA TYR A 140 1.56 -6.89 13.16
C TYR A 140 2.75 -7.49 12.41
N TYR A 141 3.88 -7.68 13.09
CA TYR A 141 5.02 -8.41 12.52
C TYR A 141 4.61 -9.84 12.15
N GLN A 142 3.97 -10.58 13.05
CA GLN A 142 3.55 -11.95 12.80
C GLN A 142 2.53 -12.05 11.65
N LYS A 143 1.58 -11.11 11.59
CA LYS A 143 0.60 -11.06 10.49
C LYS A 143 1.26 -10.71 9.14
N THR A 144 2.20 -9.77 9.15
CA THR A 144 3.01 -9.44 7.96
C THR A 144 3.77 -10.67 7.47
N LEU A 145 4.42 -11.40 8.38
CA LEU A 145 5.19 -12.60 8.06
C LEU A 145 4.28 -13.71 7.50
N HIS A 146 3.12 -13.94 8.11
CA HIS A 146 2.18 -14.97 7.68
C HIS A 146 1.72 -14.74 6.23
N HIS A 147 1.10 -13.60 5.96
CA HIS A 147 0.56 -13.29 4.63
C HIS A 147 1.68 -13.07 3.60
N GLY A 148 2.78 -12.42 3.98
CA GLY A 148 3.95 -12.23 3.13
C GLY A 148 4.58 -13.55 2.69
N THR A 149 4.62 -14.56 3.57
CA THR A 149 5.13 -15.89 3.24
C THR A 149 4.23 -16.62 2.26
N VAL A 150 2.91 -16.52 2.41
CA VAL A 150 1.94 -17.09 1.45
C VAL A 150 2.13 -16.45 0.08
N ALA A 151 2.14 -15.12 0.00
CA ALA A 151 2.34 -14.40 -1.25
C ALA A 151 3.69 -14.75 -1.91
N PHE A 152 4.77 -14.82 -1.12
CA PHE A 152 6.10 -15.20 -1.60
C PHE A 152 6.17 -16.64 -2.10
N GLY A 153 5.47 -17.58 -1.46
CA GLY A 153 5.39 -18.96 -1.92
C GLY A 153 4.71 -19.10 -3.28
N LEU A 154 3.75 -18.21 -3.60
CA LEU A 154 3.02 -18.22 -4.87
C LEU A 154 3.80 -17.52 -5.99
N LEU A 155 4.42 -16.36 -5.71
CA LEU A 155 5.18 -15.57 -6.68
C LEU A 155 6.55 -15.13 -6.11
N PRO A 156 7.53 -16.04 -5.99
CA PRO A 156 8.83 -15.76 -5.35
C PRO A 156 9.69 -14.74 -6.11
N ASP A 157 9.39 -14.49 -7.39
CA ASP A 157 10.13 -13.58 -8.27
C ASP A 157 9.48 -12.21 -8.43
N ASN A 158 8.37 -11.95 -7.70
CA ASN A 158 7.66 -10.68 -7.74
C ASN A 158 8.45 -9.59 -6.99
N PRO A 159 8.68 -8.41 -7.59
CA PRO A 159 9.51 -7.37 -7.00
C PRO A 159 8.90 -6.79 -5.71
N ASN A 160 7.58 -6.56 -5.68
CA ASN A 160 6.89 -5.98 -4.53
C ASN A 160 6.95 -6.92 -3.31
N ILE A 161 6.77 -8.22 -3.55
CA ILE A 161 6.84 -9.24 -2.49
C ILE A 161 8.29 -9.38 -2.01
N ASN A 162 9.27 -9.39 -2.92
CA ASN A 162 10.69 -9.40 -2.52
C ASN A 162 11.06 -8.16 -1.71
N TYR A 163 10.52 -6.99 -2.06
CA TYR A 163 10.77 -5.77 -1.32
C TYR A 163 10.23 -5.89 0.11
N LEU A 164 8.97 -6.30 0.25
CA LEU A 164 8.32 -6.55 1.55
C LEU A 164 9.13 -7.52 2.42
N MET A 165 9.51 -8.68 1.87
CA MET A 165 10.30 -9.68 2.59
C MET A 165 11.71 -9.19 2.92
N GLY A 166 12.30 -8.36 2.05
CA GLY A 166 13.60 -7.72 2.26
C GLY A 166 13.57 -6.77 3.45
N ILE A 167 12.57 -5.88 3.51
CA ILE A 167 12.41 -4.95 4.66
C ILE A 167 12.12 -5.72 5.95
N LEU A 168 11.28 -6.76 5.90
CA LEU A 168 10.97 -7.57 7.08
C LEU A 168 12.21 -8.22 7.68
N LYS A 169 13.10 -8.73 6.83
CA LYS A 169 14.39 -9.31 7.25
C LYS A 169 15.37 -8.26 7.75
N PHE A 170 15.42 -7.11 7.07
CA PHE A 170 16.24 -5.98 7.48
C PHE A 170 15.88 -5.54 8.90
N ASP A 171 14.59 -5.36 9.19
CA ASP A 171 14.10 -4.92 10.50
C ASP A 171 14.36 -5.95 11.62
N LYS A 172 14.54 -7.23 11.27
CA LYS A 172 14.94 -8.29 12.22
C LYS A 172 16.45 -8.53 12.26
N GLY A 173 17.24 -7.73 11.56
CA GLY A 173 18.70 -7.80 11.54
C GLY A 173 19.30 -8.87 10.62
N ASP A 174 18.48 -9.59 9.83
CA ASP A 174 18.98 -10.49 8.79
C ASP A 174 19.38 -9.69 7.54
N LEU A 175 20.45 -8.90 7.67
CA LEU A 175 20.94 -8.03 6.60
C LEU A 175 21.35 -8.82 5.35
N LYS A 176 21.88 -10.03 5.53
CA LYS A 176 22.26 -10.92 4.42
C LYS A 176 21.04 -11.43 3.67
N GLY A 177 20.02 -11.90 4.38
CA GLY A 177 18.77 -12.34 3.78
C GLY A 177 18.00 -11.19 3.14
N ALA A 178 18.00 -10.01 3.75
CA ALA A 178 17.43 -8.79 3.17
C ALA A 178 18.09 -8.44 1.83
N MET A 179 19.44 -8.39 1.80
CA MET A 179 20.20 -8.14 0.58
C MET A 179 19.92 -9.17 -0.51
N LYS A 180 19.72 -10.45 -0.15
CA LYS A 180 19.33 -11.49 -1.12
C LYS A 180 17.98 -11.17 -1.79
N ASN A 181 16.98 -10.76 -1.02
CA ASN A 181 15.68 -10.38 -1.56
C ASN A 181 15.78 -9.09 -2.42
N PHE A 182 16.48 -8.07 -1.95
CA PHE A 182 16.70 -6.84 -2.72
C PHE A 182 17.47 -7.08 -4.03
N SER A 183 18.43 -8.02 -4.03
CA SER A 183 19.19 -8.37 -5.24
C SER A 183 18.30 -8.95 -6.34
N VAL A 184 17.20 -9.66 -6.01
CA VAL A 184 16.24 -10.16 -7.00
C VAL A 184 15.58 -9.00 -7.75
N ILE A 185 15.28 -7.91 -7.04
CA ILE A 185 14.66 -6.72 -7.63
C ILE A 185 15.69 -5.98 -8.49
N LEU A 186 16.88 -5.69 -7.94
CA LEU A 186 17.93 -4.94 -8.65
C LEU A 186 18.47 -5.66 -9.89
N ALA A 187 18.34 -6.99 -9.96
CA ALA A 187 18.66 -7.74 -11.18
C ALA A 187 17.70 -7.43 -12.35
N LYS A 188 16.44 -7.08 -12.07
CA LYS A 188 15.41 -6.76 -13.07
C LYS A 188 15.24 -5.26 -13.25
N TYR A 189 15.33 -4.52 -12.15
CA TYR A 189 15.11 -3.08 -12.05
C TYR A 189 16.34 -2.45 -11.39
N PRO A 190 17.45 -2.30 -12.12
CA PRO A 190 18.71 -1.85 -11.55
C PRO A 190 18.65 -0.41 -11.01
N ASP A 191 17.66 0.37 -11.43
CA ASP A 191 17.44 1.76 -11.05
C ASP A 191 16.23 1.94 -10.11
N ASP A 192 15.76 0.84 -9.50
CA ASP A 192 14.70 0.92 -8.49
C ASP A 192 15.19 1.69 -7.27
N VAL A 193 14.68 2.91 -7.10
CA VAL A 193 15.16 3.89 -6.13
C VAL A 193 15.03 3.38 -4.69
N ASP A 194 13.89 2.75 -4.37
CA ASP A 194 13.61 2.23 -3.03
C ASP A 194 14.55 1.09 -2.66
N THR A 195 14.75 0.15 -3.57
CA THR A 195 15.64 -0.98 -3.35
C THR A 195 17.10 -0.55 -3.28
N LEU A 196 17.53 0.43 -4.11
CA LEU A 196 18.87 1.00 -4.02
C LEU A 196 19.11 1.66 -2.67
N LEU A 197 18.15 2.44 -2.14
CA LEU A 197 18.26 3.05 -0.81
C LEU A 197 18.39 1.98 0.28
N ALA A 198 17.58 0.93 0.23
CA ALA A 198 17.64 -0.18 1.20
C ALA A 198 18.99 -0.93 1.12
N ALA A 199 19.50 -1.18 -0.09
CA ALA A 199 20.80 -1.80 -0.30
C ALA A 199 21.97 -0.93 0.20
N ALA A 200 21.93 0.38 -0.08
CA ALA A 200 22.93 1.33 0.42
C ALA A 200 22.95 1.37 1.95
N ARG A 201 21.76 1.33 2.58
CA ARG A 201 21.62 1.27 4.02
C ARG A 201 22.24 0.00 4.61
N ILE A 202 22.01 -1.17 3.99
CA ILE A 202 22.66 -2.41 4.41
C ILE A 202 24.18 -2.29 4.30
N TYR A 203 24.71 -1.78 3.19
CA TYR A 203 26.15 -1.62 3.03
C TYR A 203 26.75 -0.68 4.08
N PHE A 204 26.06 0.42 4.38
CA PHE A 204 26.42 1.31 5.48
C PHE A 204 26.47 0.58 6.83
N GLU A 205 25.43 -0.16 7.20
CA GLU A 205 25.38 -0.87 8.49
C GLU A 205 26.39 -2.01 8.63
N THR A 206 26.80 -2.60 7.49
CA THR A 206 27.84 -3.63 7.45
C THR A 206 29.27 -3.08 7.34
N GLY A 207 29.44 -1.76 7.29
CA GLY A 207 30.75 -1.10 7.16
C GLY A 207 31.34 -1.12 5.73
N ASP A 208 30.60 -1.59 4.73
CA ASP A 208 31.03 -1.52 3.33
C ASP A 208 30.71 -0.14 2.74
N TYR A 209 31.37 0.88 3.30
CA TYR A 209 31.13 2.28 2.96
C TYR A 209 31.42 2.59 1.49
N THR A 210 32.36 1.88 0.88
CA THR A 210 32.67 2.03 -0.55
C THR A 210 31.48 1.62 -1.43
N LYS A 211 30.79 0.51 -1.13
CA LYS A 211 29.59 0.12 -1.89
C LYS A 211 28.42 1.05 -1.60
N ALA A 212 28.22 1.46 -0.34
CA ALA A 212 27.19 2.44 0.01
C ALA A 212 27.37 3.75 -0.79
N GLN A 213 28.60 4.28 -0.84
CA GLN A 213 28.94 5.50 -1.57
C GLN A 213 28.58 5.40 -3.05
N LYS A 214 28.97 4.29 -3.70
CA LYS A 214 28.67 4.05 -5.13
C LYS A 214 27.16 4.08 -5.40
N ILE A 215 26.35 3.52 -4.50
CA ILE A 215 24.90 3.54 -4.66
C ILE A 215 24.33 4.94 -4.47
N TYR A 216 24.80 5.71 -3.47
CA TYR A 216 24.32 7.08 -3.30
C TYR A 216 24.67 7.98 -4.48
N ILE A 217 25.88 7.88 -5.04
CA ILE A 217 26.26 8.59 -6.27
C ILE A 217 25.33 8.20 -7.44
N LYS A 218 25.02 6.90 -7.57
CA LYS A 218 24.08 6.44 -8.58
C LYS A 218 22.70 7.06 -8.36
N LEU A 219 22.19 7.06 -7.13
CA LEU A 219 20.90 7.65 -6.77
C LEU A 219 20.84 9.14 -7.10
N GLU A 220 21.89 9.91 -6.79
CA GLU A 220 21.99 11.34 -7.17
C GLU A 220 21.94 11.55 -8.68
N SER A 221 22.51 10.62 -9.47
CA SER A 221 22.52 10.73 -10.93
C SER A 221 21.19 10.42 -11.61
N ILE A 222 20.35 9.58 -10.99
CA ILE A 222 19.06 9.14 -11.58
C ILE A 222 17.87 9.90 -11.02
N LEU A 223 18.00 10.52 -9.84
CA LEU A 223 16.91 11.29 -9.24
C LEU A 223 16.88 12.70 -9.82
N PRO A 224 15.73 13.15 -10.40
CA PRO A 224 15.63 14.52 -10.89
C PRO A 224 15.67 15.52 -9.73
N GLU A 225 16.09 16.74 -10.05
CA GLU A 225 16.05 17.86 -9.10
C GLU A 225 14.63 18.02 -8.51
N GLY A 226 14.54 18.20 -7.19
CA GLY A 226 13.26 18.30 -6.48
C GLY A 226 12.59 16.97 -6.13
N HIS A 227 13.16 15.82 -6.51
CA HIS A 227 12.61 14.53 -6.10
C HIS A 227 12.61 14.38 -4.57
N PRO A 228 11.51 13.93 -3.92
CA PRO A 228 11.39 13.89 -2.46
C PRO A 228 12.50 13.11 -1.75
N LYS A 229 13.02 12.05 -2.38
CA LYS A 229 14.08 11.20 -1.82
C LYS A 229 15.50 11.74 -2.03
N LEU A 230 15.69 12.78 -2.85
CA LEU A 230 17.03 13.33 -3.09
C LEU A 230 17.65 13.89 -1.81
N LYS A 231 16.85 14.62 -1.02
CA LYS A 231 17.28 15.13 0.30
C LYS A 231 17.72 14.01 1.27
N LEU A 232 17.05 12.86 1.22
CA LEU A 232 17.42 11.70 2.04
C LEU A 232 18.77 11.12 1.58
N VAL A 233 19.00 11.04 0.26
CA VAL A 233 20.27 10.57 -0.31
C VAL A 233 21.42 11.49 0.12
N GLU A 234 21.25 12.81 -0.01
CA GLU A 234 22.24 13.81 0.40
C GLU A 234 22.61 13.68 1.88
N GLN A 235 21.60 13.56 2.75
CA GLN A 235 21.81 13.35 4.20
C GLN A 235 22.56 12.06 4.50
N ASN A 236 22.18 10.96 3.86
CA ASN A 236 22.86 9.68 4.04
C ASN A 236 24.31 9.72 3.53
N MET A 237 24.57 10.43 2.43
CA MET A 237 25.91 10.61 1.87
C MET A 237 26.81 11.47 2.79
N GLN A 238 26.25 12.49 3.43
CA GLN A 238 26.95 13.29 4.45
C GLN A 238 27.30 12.42 5.67
N ASN A 239 26.35 11.64 6.18
CA ASN A 239 26.59 10.71 7.30
C ASN A 239 27.68 9.68 6.95
N LEU A 240 27.62 9.11 5.74
CA LEU A 240 28.65 8.20 5.22
C LEU A 240 30.04 8.84 5.20
N SER A 241 30.14 10.06 4.70
CA SER A 241 31.41 10.79 4.65
C SER A 241 32.00 11.02 6.04
N GLY A 242 31.14 11.32 7.03
CA GLY A 242 31.54 11.42 8.43
C GLY A 242 32.06 10.10 9.00
N SER A 243 31.39 8.98 8.71
CA SER A 243 31.83 7.64 9.14
C SER A 243 33.18 7.25 8.52
N MET A 244 33.37 7.48 7.22
CA MET A 244 34.62 7.17 6.52
C MET A 244 35.82 8.01 7.00
N ALA A 245 35.58 9.22 7.51
CA ALA A 245 36.64 10.09 8.04
C ALA A 245 37.12 9.68 9.45
N ASN A 246 36.37 8.82 10.15
CA ASN A 246 36.67 8.36 11.50
C ASN A 246 37.29 6.95 11.55
N GLU A 247 37.50 6.31 10.38
CA GLU A 247 38.24 5.05 10.22
C GLU A 247 39.74 5.31 9.99
#